data_AF-A0A5D8YR96-F1
#
_entry.id   AF-A0A5D8YR96-F1
#
_cell.length_a   1.000
_cell.length_b   1.000
_cell.length_c   1.000
_cell.angle_alpha   90.00
_cell.angle_beta   90.00
_cell.angle_gamma   90.00
#
_symmetry.space_group_name_H-M   'P 1'
#
loop_
_entity.id
_entity.type
_entity.pdbx_description
1 polymer ?
#
loop_
_entity_poly.entity_id
_entity_poly.type
_entity_poly.pdbx_seq_one_letter_code
_entity_poly.pdbx_strand_id
1 'polypeptide(L)'
;MSARPDTVRASAVHDRYVDIDAAWLDFGPDDPLEADRWVNDCMACGKAPTLAFVDLRWQVRCECGQCGTPGQLAAIAAVNWNKSPLSLHPAYDTLPFFGLQGLSIPRAREKLIGVREYLEEQKRRCERRLRAREPFGHRYFQRIRAYLAWAIYAQGLLRETEHAILASAQADVTGRC
;
A
#
# COMPACT_ATOMS: atom_id res chain seq x y z
N MET A 1 -31.41 23.42 39.16
CA MET A 1 -30.19 23.97 38.53
C MET A 1 -29.33 22.80 38.10
N SER A 2 -29.31 22.48 36.80
CA SER A 2 -28.61 21.30 36.26
C SER A 2 -27.38 21.78 35.49
N ALA A 3 -26.20 21.61 36.06
CA ALA A 3 -24.93 21.85 35.37
C ALA A 3 -24.75 20.78 34.28
N ARG A 4 -24.58 21.22 33.03
CA ARG A 4 -24.22 20.33 31.92
C ARG A 4 -22.76 19.93 32.10
N PRO A 5 -22.40 18.64 31.95
CA PRO A 5 -21.02 18.22 32.03
C PRO A 5 -20.25 18.85 30.87
N ASP A 6 -19.13 19.47 31.22
CA ASP A 6 -18.16 20.06 30.31
C ASP A 6 -17.84 19.10 29.17
N THR A 7 -18.07 19.57 27.95
CA THR A 7 -17.53 18.96 26.75
C THR A 7 -16.02 18.79 26.91
N VAL A 8 -15.58 17.55 27.14
CA VAL A 8 -14.19 17.13 27.02
C VAL A 8 -13.77 17.42 25.58
N ARG A 9 -13.16 18.58 25.35
CA ARG A 9 -12.48 18.89 24.09
C ARG A 9 -11.23 18.03 24.04
N ALA A 10 -11.23 17.04 23.16
CA ALA A 10 -10.03 16.28 22.84
C ALA A 10 -8.91 17.27 22.46
N SER A 11 -7.82 17.25 23.25
CA SER A 11 -6.64 18.07 23.05
C SER A 11 -6.09 17.84 21.64
N ALA A 12 -5.68 18.91 20.95
CA ALA A 12 -5.13 18.84 19.61
C ALA A 12 -3.93 17.87 19.59
N VAL A 13 -4.10 16.73 18.91
CA VAL A 13 -3.01 15.77 18.68
C VAL A 13 -1.99 16.49 17.80
N HIS A 14 -0.86 16.85 18.39
CA HIS A 14 0.23 17.51 17.68
C HIS A 14 0.71 16.58 16.56
N ASP A 15 1.12 17.15 15.42
CA ASP A 15 1.72 16.39 14.33
C ASP A 15 2.89 15.57 14.87
N ARG A 16 2.85 14.25 14.67
CA ARG A 16 4.00 13.41 15.02
C ARG A 16 5.13 13.73 14.03
N TYR A 17 6.34 13.90 14.57
CA TYR A 17 7.53 13.91 13.73
C TYR A 17 7.92 12.46 13.42
N VAL A 18 8.12 12.16 12.14
CA VAL A 18 8.61 10.86 11.68
C VAL A 18 10.05 11.06 11.26
N ASP A 19 10.96 10.39 11.96
CA ASP A 19 12.37 10.36 11.60
C ASP A 19 12.56 9.34 10.49
N ILE A 20 12.91 9.82 9.29
CA ILE A 20 13.09 9.01 8.08
C ILE A 20 14.24 9.56 7.26
N ASP A 21 15.08 8.66 6.75
CA ASP A 21 16.12 9.01 5.79
C ASP A 21 15.49 9.67 4.55
N ALA A 22 15.91 10.89 4.23
CA ALA A 22 15.40 11.64 3.09
C ALA A 22 15.60 10.90 1.76
N ALA A 23 16.65 10.07 1.65
CA ALA A 23 16.89 9.25 0.47
C ALA A 23 15.80 8.17 0.26
N TRP A 24 15.01 7.85 1.29
CA TRP A 24 13.89 6.90 1.19
C TRP A 24 12.57 7.55 0.79
N LEU A 25 12.53 8.89 0.71
CA LEU A 25 11.37 9.64 0.24
C LEU A 25 11.33 9.78 -1.28
N ASP A 26 12.36 9.30 -1.99
CA ASP A 26 12.28 9.04 -3.42
C ASP A 26 11.54 7.71 -3.64
N PHE A 27 10.31 7.80 -4.12
CA PHE A 27 9.46 6.65 -4.40
C PHE A 27 9.62 6.12 -5.83
N GLY A 28 10.52 6.70 -6.62
CA GLY A 28 10.71 6.38 -8.03
C GLY A 28 9.96 7.33 -8.98
N PRO A 29 10.19 7.20 -10.29
CA PRO A 29 9.65 8.11 -11.31
C PRO A 29 8.17 7.85 -11.64
N ASP A 30 7.63 6.68 -11.29
CA ASP A 30 6.28 6.26 -11.64
C ASP A 30 5.20 6.87 -10.75
N ASP A 31 4.05 7.29 -11.33
CA ASP A 31 2.91 7.81 -10.57
C ASP A 31 1.98 6.66 -10.15
N PRO A 32 1.74 6.42 -8.84
CA PRO A 32 0.86 5.35 -8.38
C PRO A 32 -0.61 5.61 -8.74
N LEU A 33 -0.96 6.81 -9.26
CA LEU A 33 -2.29 7.10 -9.79
C LEU A 33 -2.51 6.57 -11.22
N GLU A 34 -1.46 6.18 -11.94
CA GLU A 34 -1.55 5.45 -13.23
C GLU A 34 -1.84 3.97 -12.99
N ALA A 35 -2.92 3.71 -12.25
CA ALA A 35 -3.20 2.42 -11.61
C ALA A 35 -3.37 1.24 -12.57
N ASP A 36 -3.82 1.52 -13.79
CA ASP A 36 -4.00 0.56 -14.88
C ASP A 36 -2.68 -0.09 -15.33
N ARG A 37 -1.56 0.64 -15.23
CA ARG A 37 -0.22 0.12 -15.52
C ARG A 37 0.28 -0.88 -14.47
N TRP A 38 -0.31 -0.86 -13.28
CA TRP A 38 0.22 -1.52 -12.09
C TRP A 38 -0.69 -2.64 -11.58
N VAL A 39 -1.51 -3.23 -12.45
CA VAL A 39 -2.36 -4.36 -12.11
C VAL A 39 -1.66 -5.65 -12.52
N ASN A 40 -1.49 -6.55 -11.57
CA ASN A 40 -0.88 -7.85 -11.83
C ASN A 40 -1.82 -8.77 -12.64
N ASP A 41 -1.21 -9.70 -13.36
CA ASP A 41 -1.93 -10.74 -14.10
C ASP A 41 -2.78 -11.63 -13.18
N CYS A 42 -3.84 -12.21 -13.77
CA CYS A 42 -4.73 -13.09 -13.04
C CYS A 42 -4.10 -14.46 -12.77
N MET A 43 -4.13 -14.91 -11.52
CA MET A 43 -3.68 -16.24 -11.09
C MET A 43 -4.43 -17.38 -11.81
N ALA A 44 -5.71 -17.20 -12.11
CA ALA A 44 -6.54 -18.27 -12.68
C ALA A 44 -6.31 -18.52 -14.18
N CYS A 45 -6.00 -17.48 -14.96
CA CYS A 45 -5.88 -17.58 -16.42
C CYS A 45 -4.62 -16.94 -17.02
N GLY A 46 -3.77 -16.34 -16.20
CA GLY A 46 -2.53 -15.68 -16.62
C GLY A 46 -2.70 -14.39 -17.43
N LYS A 47 -3.94 -13.93 -17.65
CA LYS A 47 -4.21 -12.73 -18.46
C LYS A 47 -4.18 -11.46 -17.61
N ALA A 48 -3.77 -10.37 -18.25
CA ALA A 48 -3.90 -9.02 -17.71
C ALA A 48 -5.38 -8.65 -17.53
N PRO A 49 -5.83 -8.36 -16.30
CA PRO A 49 -7.19 -7.91 -16.04
C PRO A 49 -7.34 -6.42 -16.39
N THR A 50 -8.58 -5.94 -16.42
CA THR A 50 -8.92 -4.54 -16.72
C THR A 50 -9.38 -3.82 -15.47
N LEU A 51 -9.03 -2.53 -15.35
CA LEU A 51 -9.48 -1.65 -14.27
C LEU A 51 -10.60 -0.74 -14.80
N ALA A 52 -11.77 -0.78 -14.18
CA ALA A 52 -12.94 -0.01 -14.61
C ALA A 52 -13.64 0.68 -13.43
N PHE A 53 -14.36 1.77 -13.74
CA PHE A 53 -15.25 2.43 -12.78
C PHE A 53 -16.68 1.87 -12.93
N VAL A 54 -17.17 1.18 -11.91
CA VAL A 54 -18.47 0.50 -11.88
C VAL A 54 -19.17 0.84 -10.57
N ASP A 55 -20.45 1.24 -10.62
CA ASP A 55 -21.27 1.54 -9.43
C ASP A 55 -20.60 2.48 -8.41
N LEU A 56 -20.03 3.59 -8.91
CA LEU A 56 -19.34 4.61 -8.10
C LEU A 56 -18.05 4.13 -7.40
N ARG A 57 -17.49 3.00 -7.84
CA ARG A 57 -16.25 2.43 -7.32
C ARG A 57 -15.35 1.97 -8.46
N TRP A 58 -14.06 1.97 -8.22
CA TRP A 58 -13.09 1.33 -9.12
C TRP A 58 -13.01 -0.16 -8.81
N GLN A 59 -12.94 -1.01 -9.83
CA GLN A 59 -12.84 -2.45 -9.67
C GLN A 59 -11.99 -3.07 -10.78
N VAL A 60 -11.16 -4.03 -10.42
CA VAL A 60 -10.41 -4.86 -11.37
C VAL A 60 -11.24 -6.08 -11.76
N ARG A 61 -11.31 -6.38 -13.05
CA ARG A 61 -12.06 -7.52 -13.61
C ARG A 61 -11.21 -8.25 -14.64
N CYS A 62 -11.14 -9.58 -14.49
CA CYS A 62 -10.52 -10.44 -15.48
C CYS A 62 -11.57 -11.05 -16.41
N GLU A 63 -11.18 -11.32 -17.66
CA GLU A 63 -12.04 -11.97 -18.67
C GLU A 63 -12.51 -13.38 -18.24
N CYS A 64 -11.79 -14.05 -17.35
CA CYS A 64 -12.19 -15.36 -16.82
C CYS A 64 -13.31 -15.29 -15.76
N GLY A 65 -13.86 -14.10 -15.49
CA GLY A 65 -14.95 -13.86 -14.54
C GLY A 65 -14.50 -13.50 -13.13
N GLN A 66 -13.20 -13.58 -12.83
CA GLN A 66 -12.65 -13.16 -11.54
C GLN A 66 -12.76 -11.65 -11.36
N CYS A 67 -13.19 -11.23 -10.17
CA CYS A 67 -13.44 -9.83 -9.83
C CYS A 67 -12.76 -9.46 -8.51
N GLY A 68 -12.00 -8.37 -8.51
CA GLY A 68 -11.35 -7.85 -7.32
C GLY A 68 -12.29 -7.09 -6.39
N THR A 69 -11.82 -6.83 -5.17
CA THR A 69 -12.51 -5.98 -4.20
C THR A 69 -12.54 -4.52 -4.68
N PRO A 70 -13.72 -3.87 -4.73
CA PRO A 70 -13.81 -2.49 -5.17
C PRO A 70 -13.03 -1.49 -4.30
N GLY A 71 -12.57 -0.39 -4.91
CA GLY A 71 -11.84 0.70 -4.27
C GLY A 71 -12.48 2.06 -4.55
N GLN A 72 -12.30 3.01 -3.64
CA GLN A 72 -12.72 4.40 -3.86
C GLN A 72 -11.82 5.17 -4.85
N LEU A 73 -10.61 4.67 -5.09
CA LEU A 73 -9.64 5.22 -6.04
C LEU A 73 -9.12 4.07 -6.91
N ALA A 74 -8.80 4.35 -8.16
CA ALA A 74 -8.26 3.39 -9.13
C ALA A 74 -7.05 2.63 -8.56
N ALA A 75 -6.08 3.37 -8.00
CA ALA A 75 -4.89 2.82 -7.36
C ALA A 75 -5.20 1.87 -6.19
N ILE A 76 -6.24 2.16 -5.41
CA ILE A 76 -6.65 1.31 -4.29
C ILE A 76 -7.29 0.01 -4.79
N ALA A 77 -8.09 0.08 -5.85
CA ALA A 77 -8.66 -1.10 -6.48
C ALA A 77 -7.58 -2.01 -7.11
N ALA A 78 -6.58 -1.41 -7.77
CA ALA A 78 -5.41 -2.13 -8.27
C ALA A 78 -4.64 -2.84 -7.15
N VAL A 79 -4.31 -2.13 -6.06
CA VAL A 79 -3.63 -2.75 -4.91
C VAL A 79 -4.48 -3.83 -4.23
N ASN A 80 -5.80 -3.64 -4.14
CA ASN A 80 -6.69 -4.67 -3.59
C ASN A 80 -6.67 -5.96 -4.43
N TRP A 81 -6.64 -5.84 -5.76
CA TRP A 81 -6.46 -6.98 -6.65
C TRP A 81 -5.09 -7.63 -6.44
N ASN A 82 -4.02 -6.84 -6.46
CA ASN A 82 -2.64 -7.33 -6.36
C ASN A 82 -2.34 -8.04 -5.04
N LYS A 83 -3.06 -7.73 -3.95
CA LYS A 83 -2.98 -8.40 -2.64
C LYS A 83 -3.80 -9.68 -2.55
N SER A 84 -4.73 -9.88 -3.48
CA SER A 84 -5.69 -10.97 -3.43
C SER A 84 -5.07 -12.26 -3.99
N PRO A 85 -5.56 -13.44 -3.58
CA PRO A 85 -5.13 -14.71 -4.17
C PRO A 85 -5.50 -14.85 -5.66
N LEU A 86 -6.26 -13.89 -6.22
CA LEU A 86 -6.61 -13.85 -7.64
C LEU A 86 -5.49 -13.26 -8.50
N SER A 87 -4.46 -12.68 -7.88
CA SER A 87 -3.32 -12.05 -8.54
C SER A 87 -2.10 -12.97 -8.54
N LEU A 88 -1.33 -12.95 -9.63
CA LEU A 88 0.04 -13.44 -9.63
C LEU A 88 0.92 -12.43 -8.90
N HIS A 89 1.53 -12.83 -7.79
CA HIS A 89 2.38 -11.94 -6.99
C HIS A 89 3.79 -11.87 -7.59
N PRO A 90 4.34 -10.67 -7.84
CA PRO A 90 5.73 -10.51 -8.23
C PRO A 90 6.67 -10.63 -7.03
N ALA A 91 7.98 -10.69 -7.26
CA ALA A 91 8.97 -10.58 -6.19
C ALA A 91 8.98 -9.15 -5.61
N TYR A 92 9.21 -9.01 -4.31
CA TYR A 92 9.11 -7.71 -3.62
C TYR A 92 10.05 -6.64 -4.18
N ASP A 93 11.21 -7.05 -4.69
CA ASP A 93 12.28 -6.21 -5.21
C ASP A 93 12.07 -5.77 -6.68
N THR A 94 11.03 -6.30 -7.32
CA THR A 94 10.61 -5.93 -8.69
C THR A 94 9.48 -4.89 -8.71
N LEU A 95 8.99 -4.47 -7.54
CA LEU A 95 7.97 -3.43 -7.46
C LEU A 95 8.51 -2.10 -8.04
N PRO A 96 7.67 -1.33 -8.77
CA PRO A 96 8.10 -0.08 -9.40
C PRO A 96 8.32 1.05 -8.40
N PHE A 97 7.88 0.88 -7.15
CA PHE A 97 7.91 1.91 -6.12
C PHE A 97 8.95 1.60 -5.04
N PHE A 98 9.40 2.67 -4.38
CA PHE A 98 10.25 2.62 -3.18
C PHE A 98 11.67 2.09 -3.40
N GLY A 99 12.11 1.86 -4.64
CA GLY A 99 13.49 1.45 -4.97
C GLY A 99 13.98 0.31 -4.09
N LEU A 100 13.29 -0.84 -4.16
CA LEU A 100 13.58 -2.03 -3.35
C LEU A 100 14.61 -2.97 -4.00
N GLN A 101 14.87 -2.78 -5.30
CA GLN A 101 15.79 -3.60 -6.07
C GLN A 101 17.17 -3.67 -5.41
N GLY A 102 17.67 -4.90 -5.23
CA GLY A 102 19.00 -5.16 -4.66
C GLY A 102 19.11 -4.93 -3.15
N LEU A 103 18.05 -4.50 -2.47
CA LEU A 103 18.05 -4.44 -1.01
C LEU A 103 17.95 -5.85 -0.42
N SER A 104 18.68 -6.09 0.66
CA SER A 104 18.46 -7.28 1.47
C SER A 104 17.10 -7.19 2.17
N ILE A 105 16.51 -8.34 2.49
CA ILE A 105 15.22 -8.42 3.19
C ILE A 105 15.19 -7.55 4.47
N PRO A 106 16.18 -7.60 5.38
CA PRO A 106 16.17 -6.73 6.57
C PRO A 106 16.18 -5.24 6.22
N ARG A 107 16.95 -4.82 5.20
CA ARG A 107 17.05 -3.43 4.78
C ARG A 107 15.79 -2.95 4.08
N ALA A 108 15.20 -3.78 3.23
CA ALA A 108 13.91 -3.51 2.60
C ALA A 108 12.79 -3.37 3.66
N ARG A 109 12.80 -4.22 4.70
CA ARG A 109 11.86 -4.17 5.82
C ARG A 109 11.96 -2.84 6.56
N GLU A 110 13.19 -2.48 6.96
CA GLU A 110 13.48 -1.22 7.64
C GLU A 110 12.99 -0.01 6.82
N LYS A 111 13.33 0.02 5.52
CA LYS A 111 12.89 1.05 4.58
C LYS A 111 11.37 1.16 4.51
N LEU A 112 10.68 0.04 4.31
CA LEU A 112 9.24 0.00 4.17
C LEU A 112 8.50 0.37 5.47
N ILE A 113 9.05 0.05 6.64
CA ILE A 113 8.50 0.50 7.93
C ILE A 113 8.56 2.02 8.01
N GLY A 114 9.73 2.62 7.79
CA GLY A 114 9.89 4.08 7.83
C GLY A 114 8.98 4.79 6.82
N VAL A 115 8.98 4.33 5.56
CA VAL A 115 8.13 4.90 4.49
C VAL A 115 6.65 4.82 4.85
N ARG A 116 6.20 3.68 5.41
CA ARG A 116 4.82 3.53 5.85
C ARG A 116 4.47 4.50 6.97
N GLU A 117 5.29 4.61 8.00
CA GLU A 117 5.05 5.54 9.10
C GLU A 117 4.96 6.99 8.61
N TYR A 118 5.86 7.38 7.71
CA TYR A 118 5.84 8.69 7.06
C TYR A 118 4.52 8.92 6.31
N LEU A 119 4.12 7.99 5.44
CA LEU A 119 2.89 8.09 4.65
C LEU A 119 1.63 8.11 5.51
N GLU A 120 1.59 7.33 6.59
CA GLU A 120 0.49 7.36 7.56
C GLU A 120 0.36 8.73 8.23
N GLU A 121 1.48 9.36 8.61
CA GLU A 121 1.44 10.71 9.18
C GLU A 121 1.04 11.77 8.15
N GLN A 122 1.56 11.71 6.92
CA GLN A 122 1.13 12.61 5.84
C GLN A 122 -0.37 12.48 5.56
N LYS A 123 -0.91 11.25 5.58
CA LYS A 123 -2.34 11.00 5.45
C LYS A 123 -3.12 11.68 6.58
N ARG A 124 -2.69 11.51 7.85
CA ARG A 124 -3.35 12.16 9.01
C ARG A 124 -3.31 13.69 8.92
N ARG A 125 -2.19 14.27 8.47
CA ARG A 125 -2.06 15.72 8.21
C ARG A 125 -3.10 16.19 7.18
N CYS A 126 -3.22 15.49 6.06
CA CYS A 126 -4.23 15.81 5.05
C CYS A 126 -5.67 15.70 5.60
N GLU A 127 -5.97 14.66 6.38
CA GLU A 127 -7.29 14.48 7.01
C GLU A 127 -7.60 15.56 8.06
N ARG A 128 -6.61 16.08 8.78
CA ARG A 128 -6.77 17.24 9.66
C ARG A 128 -7.13 18.49 8.85
N ARG A 129 -6.37 18.80 7.80
CA ARG A 129 -6.62 19.94 6.91
C ARG A 129 -8.00 19.87 6.26
N LEU A 130 -8.42 18.69 5.81
CA LEU A 130 -9.76 18.46 5.26
C LEU A 130 -10.86 18.79 6.28
N ARG A 131 -10.70 18.35 7.54
CA ARG A 131 -11.65 18.67 8.63
C ARG A 131 -11.66 20.16 8.96
N ALA A 132 -10.49 20.81 8.92
CA ALA A 132 -10.35 22.26 9.10
C ALA A 132 -10.81 23.09 7.89
N ARG A 133 -11.22 22.45 6.78
CA ARG A 133 -11.56 23.09 5.50
C ARG A 133 -10.43 23.96 4.94
N GLU A 134 -9.19 23.61 5.26
CA GLU A 134 -8.03 24.29 4.71
C GLU A 134 -7.79 23.84 3.27
N PRO A 135 -7.38 24.75 2.37
CA PRO A 135 -7.03 24.38 1.01
C PRO A 135 -5.82 23.45 1.02
N PHE A 136 -5.90 22.30 0.35
CA PHE A 136 -4.76 21.42 0.09
C PHE A 136 -4.93 20.72 -1.26
N GLY A 137 -3.82 20.24 -1.83
CA GLY A 137 -3.84 19.55 -3.12
C GLY A 137 -4.57 18.21 -3.03
N HIS A 138 -5.77 18.10 -3.62
CA HIS A 138 -6.54 16.85 -3.63
C HIS A 138 -5.77 15.70 -4.28
N ARG A 139 -5.05 15.96 -5.39
CA ARG A 139 -4.20 14.97 -6.07
C ARG A 139 -3.03 14.51 -5.19
N TYR A 140 -2.46 15.41 -4.38
CA TYR A 140 -1.41 15.05 -3.42
C TYR A 140 -1.94 14.05 -2.39
N PHE A 141 -3.11 14.30 -1.81
CA PHE A 141 -3.70 13.36 -0.85
C PHE A 141 -4.05 12.00 -1.48
N GLN A 142 -4.54 11.98 -2.71
CA GLN A 142 -4.74 10.74 -3.46
C GLN A 142 -3.43 9.97 -3.65
N ARG A 143 -2.32 10.65 -4.00
CA ARG A 143 -0.99 10.02 -4.11
C ARG A 143 -0.51 9.45 -2.77
N ILE A 144 -0.65 10.19 -1.68
CA ILE A 144 -0.30 9.67 -0.33
C ILE A 144 -1.07 8.40 0.00
N ARG A 145 -2.39 8.36 -0.28
CA ARG A 145 -3.21 7.17 -0.08
C ARG A 145 -2.78 6.01 -0.98
N ALA A 146 -2.44 6.28 -2.24
CA ALA A 146 -2.00 5.28 -3.19
C ALA A 146 -0.64 4.69 -2.79
N TYR A 147 0.36 5.52 -2.52
CA TYR A 147 1.67 5.09 -2.02
C TYR A 147 1.54 4.31 -0.71
N LEU A 148 0.68 4.73 0.22
CA LEU A 148 0.47 4.00 1.47
C LEU A 148 -0.08 2.58 1.20
N ALA A 149 -1.01 2.44 0.27
CA ALA A 149 -1.55 1.13 -0.10
C ALA A 149 -0.48 0.24 -0.72
N TRP A 150 0.38 0.79 -1.58
CA TRP A 150 1.55 0.13 -2.17
C TRP A 150 2.60 -0.24 -1.13
N ALA A 151 2.90 0.61 -0.16
CA ALA A 151 3.86 0.30 0.91
C ALA A 151 3.38 -0.91 1.73
N ILE A 152 2.07 -0.96 2.05
CA ILE A 152 1.47 -2.11 2.73
C ILE A 152 1.52 -3.36 1.85
N TYR A 153 1.36 -3.23 0.54
CA TYR A 153 1.49 -4.35 -0.38
C TYR A 153 2.92 -4.90 -0.43
N ALA A 154 3.91 -4.02 -0.58
CA ALA A 154 5.32 -4.36 -0.57
C ALA A 154 5.73 -5.09 0.72
N GLN A 155 5.23 -4.63 1.88
CA GLN A 155 5.44 -5.32 3.16
C GLN A 155 4.86 -6.73 3.17
N GLY A 156 3.75 -6.97 2.47
CA GLY A 156 3.16 -8.29 2.29
C GLY A 156 4.07 -9.23 1.48
N LEU A 157 4.52 -8.77 0.29
CA LEU A 157 5.42 -9.55 -0.57
C LEU A 157 6.74 -9.87 0.13
N LEU A 158 7.27 -8.93 0.91
CA LEU A 158 8.49 -9.15 1.68
C LEU A 158 8.31 -10.26 2.72
N ARG A 159 7.16 -10.28 3.40
CA ARG A 159 6.82 -11.33 4.37
C ARG A 159 6.65 -12.69 3.71
N GLU A 160 5.99 -12.74 2.55
CA GLU A 160 5.86 -13.98 1.77
C GLU A 160 7.22 -14.54 1.38
N THR A 161 8.15 -13.67 0.95
CA THR A 161 9.52 -14.03 0.62
C THR A 161 10.28 -14.58 1.84
N GLU A 162 10.17 -13.91 2.99
CA GLU A 162 10.76 -14.37 4.25
C GLU A 162 10.27 -15.76 4.65
N HIS A 163 8.96 -15.98 4.57
CA HIS A 163 8.36 -17.27 4.89
C HIS A 163 8.84 -18.37 3.95
N ALA A 164 8.98 -18.08 2.65
CA ALA A 164 9.47 -19.04 1.66
C ALA A 164 10.90 -19.49 1.97
N ILE A 165 11.79 -18.57 2.36
CA ILE A 165 13.18 -18.87 2.75
C ILE A 165 13.23 -19.73 4.02
N LEU A 166 12.40 -19.41 5.01
CA LEU A 166 12.33 -20.19 6.25
C LEU A 166 11.82 -21.61 5.98
N ALA A 167 10.82 -21.76 5.12
CA ALA A 167 10.26 -23.06 4.73
C ALA A 167 11.29 -23.90 3.97
N SER A 168 12.05 -23.32 3.03
CA SER A 168 13.10 -24.06 2.31
C SER A 168 14.24 -24.50 3.23
N ALA A 169 14.66 -23.65 4.17
CA ALA A 169 15.69 -23.99 5.15
C ALA A 169 15.26 -25.15 6.07
N GLN A 170 13.98 -25.24 6.43
CA GLN A 170 13.44 -26.35 7.23
C GLN A 170 13.39 -27.66 6.44
N ALA A 171 12.97 -27.60 5.16
CA ALA A 171 12.91 -28.77 4.28
C ALA A 171 14.30 -29.42 4.09
N ASP A 172 15.34 -28.60 3.89
CA ASP A 172 16.72 -29.05 3.73
C ASP A 172 17.29 -29.75 4.97
N VAL A 173 16.84 -29.36 6.17
CA VAL A 173 17.24 -30.01 7.43
C VAL A 173 16.53 -31.35 7.60
N THR A 174 15.25 -31.44 7.25
CA THR A 174 14.47 -32.69 7.37
C THR A 174 14.78 -33.73 6.29
N GLY A 175 15.27 -33.33 5.12
CA GLY A 175 15.65 -34.24 4.03
C GLY A 175 17.06 -34.85 4.16
N ARG A 176 17.81 -34.51 5.21
CA ARG A 176 19.16 -35.03 5.50
C ARG A 176 19.20 -36.06 6.63
N CYS A 177 18.04 -36.54 7.10
CA CYS A 177 17.93 -37.62 8.10
C CYS A 177 17.59 -38.96 7.45
#